data_AF-A0A535Y828-F1
#
_entry.id   AF-A0A535Y828-F1
#
_cell.length_a   1.000
_cell.length_b   1.000
_cell.length_c   1.000
_cell.angle_alpha   90.00
_cell.angle_beta   90.00
_cell.angle_gamma   90.00
#
_symmetry.space_group_name_H-M   'P 1'
#
loop_
_entity.id
_entity.type
_entity.pdbx_description
1 polymer ?
#
loop_
_entity_poly.entity_id
_entity_poly.type
_entity_poly.pdbx_seq_one_letter_code
_entity_poly.pdbx_strand_id
1 'polypeptide(L)'
;MVDKARRPQSAAGTIDGQAGIRDVDESRLSGCGHNRLWILSGRRVANRGADILAVVTTRVFRALITFGGLVALAVALSSCDVGGLHPIFPNPVSPNGQDIYNTYLGISVPAIIIFLGVEAALLWVVLRYRRSTQPVGYVPPQVHGNTPLEIVWTIIPLIIVLAIAGYSFVELQKDFQPISNQQMTVIVSGHQFGWNYEYENGVVVHQEGTLAGDVTPFVVPTHTLVKLDFRGTDVIHSWWVPAISGKTDAVPGYDNFSWLKIDQVGTWRGECAELCGVGHSTMQIIVQSMDQSDFNRWMAQQKTASPSASPSASPG
;
A
#
# COMPACT_ATOMS: atom_id res chain seq x y z
N MET A 1 42.92 -30.10 -37.51
CA MET A 1 43.95 -29.22 -38.13
C MET A 1 43.33 -27.84 -38.28
N VAL A 2 44.09 -26.80 -37.92
CA VAL A 2 43.81 -25.35 -38.04
C VAL A 2 42.87 -24.77 -36.98
N ASP A 3 43.15 -23.65 -36.30
CA ASP A 3 44.38 -23.09 -35.73
C ASP A 3 43.94 -22.00 -34.74
N LYS A 4 44.64 -21.84 -33.62
CA LYS A 4 44.25 -20.94 -32.52
C LYS A 4 45.09 -19.68 -32.57
N ALA A 5 44.53 -18.57 -33.07
CA ALA A 5 45.25 -17.30 -33.15
C ALA A 5 45.41 -16.63 -31.76
N ARG A 6 46.67 -16.44 -31.37
CA ARG A 6 47.15 -15.82 -30.13
C ARG A 6 47.37 -14.31 -30.39
N ARG A 7 46.83 -13.40 -29.57
CA ARG A 7 47.15 -11.96 -29.62
C ARG A 7 48.41 -11.64 -28.80
N PRO A 8 49.31 -10.76 -29.28
CA PRO A 8 50.55 -10.41 -28.58
C PRO A 8 50.37 -9.29 -27.54
N GLN A 9 51.19 -9.36 -26.49
CA GLN A 9 51.42 -8.31 -25.48
C GLN A 9 52.29 -7.18 -26.07
N SER A 10 51.98 -5.92 -25.77
CA SER A 10 52.86 -4.78 -26.07
C SER A 10 53.66 -4.37 -24.84
N ALA A 11 54.96 -4.17 -25.05
CA ALA A 11 55.99 -3.86 -24.07
C ALA A 11 56.04 -2.38 -23.65
N ALA A 12 56.85 -2.16 -22.61
CA ALA A 12 57.15 -0.95 -21.89
C ALA A 12 57.66 0.25 -22.73
N GLY A 13 57.41 1.46 -22.21
CA GLY A 13 58.08 2.70 -22.62
C GLY A 13 58.58 3.45 -21.38
N THR A 14 59.90 3.51 -21.23
CA THR A 14 60.66 4.38 -20.32
C THR A 14 60.85 5.75 -20.96
N ILE A 15 60.63 6.84 -20.22
CA ILE A 15 61.19 8.16 -20.55
C ILE A 15 61.75 8.79 -19.26
N ASP A 16 63.05 9.08 -19.33
CA ASP A 16 63.88 9.78 -18.36
C ASP A 16 63.91 11.28 -18.70
N GLY A 17 64.12 12.16 -17.72
CA GLY A 17 64.16 13.61 -17.95
C GLY A 17 64.35 14.46 -16.71
N GLN A 18 65.60 14.63 -16.28
CA GLN A 18 66.03 15.67 -15.35
C GLN A 18 66.26 17.02 -16.04
N ALA A 19 65.74 18.09 -15.45
CA ALA A 19 66.21 19.48 -15.48
C ALA A 19 65.54 20.18 -14.27
N GLY A 20 66.16 20.91 -13.35
CA GLY A 20 67.39 21.70 -13.38
C GLY A 20 67.00 23.19 -13.27
N ILE A 21 66.87 23.74 -12.05
CA ILE A 21 66.91 25.20 -11.79
C ILE A 21 67.73 25.45 -10.52
N ARG A 22 68.71 26.36 -10.65
CA ARG A 22 69.73 26.76 -9.67
C ARG A 22 69.33 28.01 -8.89
N ASP A 23 69.90 28.06 -7.67
CA ASP A 23 70.46 29.16 -6.86
C ASP A 23 69.67 30.46 -6.59
N VAL A 24 69.61 30.83 -5.30
CA VAL A 24 70.23 32.06 -4.78
C VAL A 24 70.75 31.80 -3.35
N ASP A 25 72.04 32.09 -3.14
CA ASP A 25 72.77 32.17 -1.86
C ASP A 25 72.91 33.65 -1.48
N GLU A 26 72.51 34.02 -0.25
CA GLU A 26 72.71 35.36 0.30
C GLU A 26 73.55 35.31 1.59
N SER A 27 74.82 35.68 1.41
CA SER A 27 75.66 36.49 2.30
C SER A 27 75.90 36.07 3.76
N ARG A 28 77.16 35.68 3.99
CA ARG A 28 78.01 35.92 5.18
C ARG A 28 77.69 37.19 5.97
N LEU A 29 77.84 37.13 7.31
CA LEU A 29 78.70 38.03 8.12
C LEU A 29 78.73 37.57 9.60
N SER A 30 79.94 37.50 10.19
CA SER A 30 80.30 37.59 11.64
C SER A 30 79.59 36.65 12.64
N GLY A 31 80.23 35.74 13.39
CA GLY A 31 81.34 35.96 14.31
C GLY A 31 80.90 35.62 15.76
N CYS A 32 81.69 34.82 16.46
CA CYS A 32 81.59 34.43 17.89
C CYS A 32 80.48 33.44 18.29
N GLY A 33 80.91 32.23 18.66
CA GLY A 33 80.06 31.13 19.11
C GLY A 33 79.50 31.27 20.51
N HIS A 34 78.52 30.45 20.83
CA HIS A 34 78.11 30.04 22.18
C HIS A 34 77.41 28.68 22.07
N ASN A 35 77.74 27.76 22.97
CA ASN A 35 77.17 26.42 23.10
C ASN A 35 75.64 26.43 23.13
N ARG A 36 74.99 25.63 22.27
CA ARG A 36 73.58 25.28 22.43
C ARG A 36 73.35 23.78 22.33
N LEU A 37 73.23 23.21 23.53
CA LEU A 37 72.42 22.08 23.96
C LEU A 37 71.56 21.42 22.85
N TRP A 38 71.88 20.17 22.52
CA TRP A 38 71.03 19.29 21.74
C TRP A 38 69.76 18.95 22.54
N ILE A 39 68.63 19.58 22.20
CA ILE A 39 67.31 19.06 22.58
C ILE A 39 66.87 18.15 21.45
N LEU A 40 66.99 16.84 21.67
CA LEU A 40 66.30 15.83 20.88
C LEU A 40 64.80 16.07 21.05
N SER A 41 64.15 16.65 20.03
CA SER A 41 62.69 16.64 19.94
C SER A 41 62.26 15.19 19.70
N GLY A 42 61.90 14.48 20.77
CA GLY A 42 61.19 13.22 20.66
C GLY A 42 59.89 13.45 19.90
N ARG A 43 59.82 12.97 18.65
CA ARG A 43 58.55 12.81 17.94
C ARG A 43 57.65 11.93 18.80
N ARG A 44 56.65 12.52 19.43
CA ARG A 44 55.48 11.77 19.91
C ARG A 44 54.83 11.14 18.67
N VAL A 45 55.01 9.83 18.52
CA VAL A 45 54.19 9.02 17.62
C VAL A 45 52.79 9.00 18.24
N ALA A 46 51.98 10.00 17.89
CA ALA A 46 50.58 10.03 18.24
C ALA A 46 49.88 8.86 17.54
N ASN A 47 49.10 8.10 18.31
CA ASN A 47 48.30 6.95 17.90
C ASN A 47 47.23 7.34 16.87
N ARG A 48 47.62 7.62 15.62
CA ARG A 48 46.71 7.97 14.51
C ARG A 48 45.64 6.91 14.23
N GLY A 49 45.88 5.65 14.62
CA GLY A 49 44.92 4.55 14.44
C GLY A 49 43.70 4.64 15.36
N ALA A 50 43.88 5.08 16.62
CA ALA A 50 42.80 5.17 17.60
C ALA A 50 41.84 6.33 17.28
N ASP A 51 42.37 7.46 16.80
CA ASP A 51 41.58 8.64 16.48
C ASP A 51 40.72 8.43 15.22
N ILE A 52 41.20 7.70 14.21
CA ILE A 52 40.44 7.42 12.98
C ILE A 52 39.31 6.43 13.25
N LEU A 53 39.56 5.39 14.05
CA LEU A 53 38.53 4.42 14.47
C LEU A 53 37.45 5.09 15.33
N ALA A 54 37.82 6.01 16.23
CA ALA A 54 36.87 6.80 17.01
C ALA A 54 36.02 7.74 16.13
N VAL A 55 36.62 8.40 15.14
CA VAL A 55 35.90 9.32 14.23
C VAL A 55 34.97 8.56 13.28
N VAL A 56 35.37 7.40 12.77
CA VAL A 56 34.53 6.57 11.87
C VAL A 56 33.37 5.92 12.63
N THR A 57 33.60 5.39 13.83
CA THR A 57 32.53 4.82 14.66
C THR A 57 31.52 5.90 15.06
N THR A 58 31.98 7.10 15.43
CA THR A 58 31.09 8.23 15.77
C THR A 58 30.27 8.71 14.57
N ARG A 59 30.83 8.71 13.36
CA ARG A 59 30.11 9.12 12.13
C ARG A 59 29.06 8.08 11.69
N VAL A 60 29.36 6.79 11.79
CA VAL A 60 28.40 5.72 11.48
C VAL A 60 27.28 5.66 12.52
N PHE A 61 27.63 5.82 13.81
CA PHE A 61 26.64 5.85 14.89
C PHE A 61 25.70 7.06 14.78
N ARG A 62 26.24 8.24 14.44
CA ARG A 62 25.43 9.43 14.13
C ARG A 62 24.56 9.22 12.90
N ALA A 63 25.07 8.63 11.82
CA ALA A 63 24.29 8.35 10.62
C ALA A 63 23.14 7.36 10.87
N LEU A 64 23.36 6.33 11.70
CA LEU A 64 22.33 5.37 12.10
C LEU A 64 21.28 5.99 13.02
N ILE A 65 21.68 6.86 13.95
CA ILE A 65 20.74 7.62 14.78
C ILE A 65 19.93 8.61 13.95
N THR A 66 20.56 9.31 13.00
CA THR A 66 19.83 10.24 12.12
C THR A 66 18.91 9.49 11.15
N PHE A 67 19.32 8.34 10.63
CA PHE A 67 18.46 7.53 9.75
C PHE A 67 17.32 6.89 10.54
N GLY A 68 17.59 6.29 11.70
CA GLY A 68 16.55 5.76 12.59
C GLY A 68 15.60 6.86 13.09
N GLY A 69 16.13 8.05 13.37
CA GLY A 69 15.35 9.23 13.71
C GLY A 69 14.51 9.75 12.55
N LEU A 70 15.02 9.75 11.32
CA LEU A 70 14.28 10.13 10.11
C LEU A 70 13.21 9.09 9.75
N VAL A 71 13.46 7.80 9.96
CA VAL A 71 12.45 6.74 9.79
C VAL A 71 11.37 6.85 10.86
N ALA A 72 11.75 7.05 12.13
CA ALA A 72 10.79 7.27 13.21
C ALA A 72 9.98 8.56 13.00
N LEU A 73 10.61 9.62 12.51
CA LEU A 73 9.95 10.88 12.15
C LEU A 73 9.08 10.73 10.91
N ALA A 74 9.46 9.95 9.89
CA ALA A 74 8.62 9.66 8.74
C ALA A 74 7.39 8.84 9.15
N VAL A 75 7.55 7.85 10.03
CA VAL A 75 6.43 7.08 10.60
C VAL A 75 5.53 7.98 11.45
N ALA A 76 6.10 8.87 12.26
CA ALA A 76 5.35 9.81 13.09
C ALA A 76 4.69 10.93 12.28
N LEU A 77 5.30 11.42 11.20
CA LEU A 77 4.71 12.44 10.30
C LEU A 77 3.70 11.83 9.31
N SER A 78 3.69 10.51 9.16
CA SER A 78 2.64 9.76 8.46
C SER A 78 1.40 9.55 9.33
N SER A 79 1.34 10.13 10.55
CA SER A 79 0.21 9.99 11.45
C SER A 79 -0.93 10.96 11.11
N CYS A 80 -1.56 10.73 9.96
CA CYS A 80 -3.01 10.79 9.87
C CYS A 80 -3.43 9.35 9.57
N ASP A 81 -3.93 8.65 10.58
CA ASP A 81 -4.22 7.20 10.54
C ASP A 81 -3.04 6.27 10.21
N VAL A 82 -2.28 5.93 11.25
CA VAL A 82 -1.42 4.74 11.41
C VAL A 82 -0.87 4.10 10.11
N GLY A 83 -0.03 4.83 9.36
CA GLY A 83 1.02 4.25 8.49
C GLY A 83 0.67 3.02 7.65
N GLY A 84 -0.51 2.99 7.01
CA GLY A 84 -0.95 1.88 6.14
C GLY A 84 -1.54 0.65 6.84
N LEU A 85 -1.67 0.67 8.18
CA LEU A 85 -2.35 -0.37 8.96
C LEU A 85 -3.86 -0.11 9.05
N HIS A 86 -4.26 1.14 9.24
CA HIS A 86 -5.66 1.50 9.03
C HIS A 86 -5.88 1.51 7.51
N PRO A 87 -6.82 0.71 6.98
CA PRO A 87 -7.16 0.85 5.57
C PRO A 87 -7.56 2.32 5.31
N ILE A 88 -7.34 2.82 4.10
CA ILE A 88 -7.86 4.13 3.66
C ILE A 88 -9.41 4.14 3.66
N PHE A 89 -10.04 3.02 4.02
CA PHE A 89 -11.47 2.82 4.09
C PHE A 89 -12.08 3.43 5.36
N PRO A 90 -13.31 3.96 5.26
CA PRO A 90 -14.09 4.41 6.41
C PRO A 90 -14.33 3.27 7.41
N ASN A 91 -14.57 3.63 8.67
CA ASN A 91 -14.96 2.67 9.69
C ASN A 91 -16.20 1.88 9.25
N PRO A 92 -16.18 0.54 9.33
CA PRO A 92 -17.30 -0.29 8.93
C PRO A 92 -18.52 -0.06 9.83
N VAL A 93 -19.70 0.00 9.23
CA VAL A 93 -20.99 0.21 9.92
C VAL A 93 -21.96 -0.96 9.77
N SER A 94 -21.50 -2.06 9.16
CA SER A 94 -22.25 -3.29 9.00
C SER A 94 -21.43 -4.50 9.49
N PRO A 95 -22.09 -5.62 9.85
CA PRO A 95 -21.41 -6.86 10.18
C PRO A 95 -20.47 -7.36 9.07
N ASN A 96 -20.92 -7.34 7.82
CA ASN A 96 -20.13 -7.73 6.64
C ASN A 96 -18.87 -6.84 6.51
N GLY A 97 -19.05 -5.53 6.58
CA GLY A 97 -17.94 -4.58 6.49
C GLY A 97 -16.93 -4.78 7.61
N GLN A 98 -17.40 -5.10 8.83
CA GLN A 98 -16.53 -5.37 9.97
C GLN A 98 -15.73 -6.67 9.79
N ASP A 99 -16.35 -7.71 9.25
CA ASP A 99 -15.72 -9.00 8.96
C ASP A 99 -14.65 -8.87 7.86
N ILE A 100 -14.93 -8.09 6.80
CA ILE A 100 -13.95 -7.72 5.77
C ILE A 100 -12.78 -6.94 6.40
N TYR A 101 -13.07 -5.95 7.25
CA TYR A 101 -12.06 -5.15 7.92
C TYR A 101 -11.16 -6.00 8.84
N ASN A 102 -11.75 -6.90 9.62
CA ASN A 102 -11.02 -7.82 10.50
C ASN A 102 -10.11 -8.75 9.70
N THR A 103 -10.62 -9.27 8.57
CA THR A 103 -9.84 -10.12 7.66
C THR A 103 -8.67 -9.37 7.05
N TYR A 104 -8.91 -8.12 6.61
CA TYR A 104 -7.86 -7.23 6.10
C TYR A 104 -6.75 -7.03 7.14
N LEU A 105 -7.10 -6.71 8.39
CA LEU A 105 -6.11 -6.54 9.46
C LEU A 105 -5.39 -7.85 9.78
N GLY A 106 -6.13 -8.96 9.84
CA GLY A 106 -5.60 -10.30 10.13
C GLY A 106 -4.55 -10.76 9.11
N ILE A 107 -4.66 -10.34 7.85
CA ILE A 107 -3.68 -10.65 6.78
C ILE A 107 -2.57 -9.58 6.71
N SER A 108 -2.95 -8.29 6.79
CA SER A 108 -2.02 -7.17 6.56
C SER A 108 -0.99 -7.02 7.68
N VAL A 109 -1.38 -7.24 8.95
CA VAL A 109 -0.45 -7.12 10.08
C VAL A 109 0.71 -8.13 9.98
N PRO A 110 0.47 -9.46 9.81
CA PRO A 110 1.55 -10.41 9.56
C PRO A 110 2.36 -10.10 8.30
N ALA A 111 1.71 -9.67 7.21
CA ALA A 111 2.39 -9.33 5.96
C ALA A 111 3.38 -8.17 6.15
N ILE A 112 3.00 -7.12 6.89
CA ILE A 112 3.86 -5.99 7.22
C ILE A 112 5.03 -6.42 8.11
N ILE A 113 4.81 -7.32 9.07
CA ILE A 113 5.90 -7.87 9.91
C ILE A 113 6.93 -8.61 9.04
N ILE A 114 6.47 -9.45 8.10
CA ILE A 114 7.35 -10.18 7.17
C ILE A 114 8.09 -9.19 6.28
N PHE A 115 7.39 -8.21 5.71
CA PHE A 115 7.96 -7.16 4.86
C PHE A 115 9.07 -6.41 5.59
N LEU A 116 8.80 -5.91 6.81
CA LEU A 116 9.80 -5.22 7.62
C LEU A 116 11.00 -6.13 7.95
N GLY A 117 10.77 -7.41 8.21
CA GLY A 117 11.84 -8.39 8.44
C GLY A 117 12.74 -8.58 7.22
N VAL A 118 12.14 -8.71 6.03
CA VAL A 118 12.87 -8.85 4.75
C VAL A 118 13.64 -7.58 4.43
N GLU A 119 13.01 -6.41 4.51
CA GLU A 119 13.65 -5.12 4.27
C GLU A 119 14.79 -4.86 5.25
N ALA A 120 14.61 -5.18 6.53
CA ALA A 120 15.67 -5.06 7.54
C ALA A 120 16.85 -5.99 7.24
N ALA A 121 16.60 -7.23 6.81
CA ALA A 121 17.64 -8.17 6.42
C ALA A 121 18.41 -7.70 5.18
N LEU A 122 17.70 -7.22 4.14
CA LEU A 122 18.31 -6.66 2.93
C LEU A 122 19.14 -5.42 3.26
N LEU A 123 18.58 -4.48 4.02
CA LEU A 123 19.30 -3.28 4.45
C LEU A 123 20.52 -3.65 5.29
N TRP A 124 20.40 -4.61 6.19
CA TRP A 124 21.53 -5.11 6.98
C TRP A 124 22.62 -5.69 6.08
N VAL A 125 22.28 -6.52 5.09
CA VAL A 125 23.26 -7.10 4.15
C VAL A 125 23.97 -5.98 3.38
N VAL A 126 23.22 -5.03 2.82
CA VAL A 126 23.76 -3.89 2.06
C VAL A 126 24.70 -3.05 2.93
N LEU A 127 24.29 -2.70 4.15
CA LEU A 127 25.10 -1.86 5.03
C LEU A 127 26.33 -2.59 5.60
N ARG A 128 26.18 -3.86 5.98
CA ARG A 128 27.23 -4.66 6.61
C ARG A 128 28.32 -5.08 5.64
N TYR A 129 27.93 -5.48 4.43
CA TYR A 129 28.81 -6.06 3.42
C TYR A 129 29.16 -5.11 2.26
N ARG A 130 28.81 -3.81 2.35
CA ARG A 130 29.21 -2.82 1.34
C ARG A 130 30.71 -2.80 1.08
N ARG A 131 31.11 -2.52 -0.17
CA ARG A 131 32.51 -2.52 -0.59
C ARG A 131 33.42 -1.64 0.28
N SER A 132 32.91 -0.52 0.78
CA SER A 132 33.70 0.43 1.57
C SER A 132 34.15 -0.13 2.94
N THR A 133 33.53 -1.20 3.44
CA THR A 133 33.89 -1.81 4.74
C THR A 133 34.79 -3.04 4.58
N GLN A 134 35.06 -3.46 3.34
CA GLN A 134 35.85 -4.65 3.05
C GLN A 134 37.34 -4.31 2.84
N PRO A 135 38.28 -5.19 3.23
CA PRO A 135 39.70 -5.01 2.96
C PRO A 135 40.02 -4.90 1.45
N VAL A 136 41.12 -4.23 1.12
CA VAL A 136 41.63 -4.17 -0.25
C VAL A 136 41.96 -5.58 -0.73
N GLY A 137 41.48 -5.94 -1.92
CA GLY A 137 41.65 -7.29 -2.47
C GLY A 137 40.71 -8.36 -1.88
N TYR A 138 39.75 -8.00 -1.02
CA TYR A 138 38.75 -8.95 -0.51
C TYR A 138 37.93 -9.57 -1.64
N VAL A 139 37.88 -10.90 -1.66
CA VAL A 139 37.06 -11.74 -2.54
C VAL A 139 36.11 -12.55 -1.64
N PRO A 140 34.79 -12.51 -1.87
CA PRO A 140 33.83 -13.25 -1.06
C PRO A 140 33.95 -14.76 -1.29
N PRO A 141 33.68 -15.59 -0.25
CA PRO A 141 33.67 -17.04 -0.39
C PRO A 141 32.63 -17.47 -1.42
N GLN A 142 33.02 -18.38 -2.32
CA GLN A 142 32.14 -18.94 -3.35
C GLN A 142 31.38 -20.15 -2.80
N VAL A 143 30.25 -19.88 -2.16
CA VAL A 143 29.36 -20.93 -1.63
C VAL A 143 28.36 -21.33 -2.72
N HIS A 144 28.13 -22.64 -2.85
CA HIS A 144 27.18 -23.19 -3.82
C HIS A 144 26.03 -23.85 -3.06
N GLY A 145 24.91 -23.13 -2.95
CA GLY A 145 23.65 -23.63 -2.40
C GLY A 145 23.64 -23.91 -0.89
N ASN A 146 22.43 -24.11 -0.36
CA ASN A 146 22.19 -24.60 0.99
C ASN A 146 20.82 -25.28 1.02
N THR A 147 20.79 -26.58 0.70
CA THR A 147 19.54 -27.35 0.58
C THR A 147 18.64 -27.26 1.82
N PRO A 148 19.16 -27.35 3.06
CA PRO A 148 18.32 -27.12 4.25
C PRO A 148 17.66 -25.74 4.27
N LEU A 149 18.40 -24.67 3.97
CA LEU A 149 17.86 -23.30 3.95
C LEU A 149 16.82 -23.18 2.82
N GLU A 150 17.11 -23.77 1.65
CA GLU A 150 16.22 -23.85 0.48
C GLU A 150 14.88 -24.48 0.83
N ILE A 151 14.89 -25.58 1.56
CA ILE A 151 13.67 -26.24 2.03
C ILE A 151 12.90 -25.32 2.99
N VAL A 152 13.59 -24.68 3.94
CA VAL A 152 12.95 -23.83 4.96
C VAL A 152 12.20 -22.65 4.32
N TRP A 153 12.83 -21.88 3.43
CA TRP A 153 12.15 -20.74 2.80
C TRP A 153 11.15 -21.15 1.72
N THR A 154 11.08 -22.43 1.35
CA THR A 154 10.04 -22.94 0.44
C THR A 154 8.81 -23.37 1.24
N ILE A 155 9.00 -24.11 2.33
CA ILE A 155 7.92 -24.65 3.15
C ILE A 155 7.23 -23.56 3.98
N ILE A 156 7.98 -22.60 4.55
CA ILE A 156 7.38 -21.54 5.38
C ILE A 156 6.37 -20.69 4.58
N PRO A 157 6.71 -20.12 3.41
CA PRO A 157 5.74 -19.37 2.61
C PRO A 157 4.57 -20.21 2.14
N LEU A 158 4.79 -21.48 1.79
CA LEU A 158 3.71 -22.40 1.43
C LEU A 158 2.69 -22.55 2.57
N ILE A 159 3.15 -22.78 3.79
CA ILE A 159 2.26 -22.89 4.97
C ILE A 159 1.52 -21.57 5.22
N ILE A 160 2.20 -20.43 5.11
CA ILE A 160 1.58 -19.10 5.28
C ILE A 160 0.46 -18.90 4.27
N VAL A 161 0.70 -19.19 2.99
CA VAL A 161 -0.31 -19.05 1.92
C VAL A 161 -1.49 -19.98 2.16
N LEU A 162 -1.27 -21.24 2.53
CA LEU A 162 -2.34 -22.19 2.83
C LEU A 162 -3.19 -21.75 4.04
N ALA A 163 -2.57 -21.18 5.07
CA ALA A 163 -3.27 -20.64 6.22
C ALA A 163 -4.15 -19.43 5.85
N ILE A 164 -3.60 -18.48 5.10
CA ILE A 164 -4.34 -17.31 4.60
C ILE A 164 -5.50 -17.75 3.70
N ALA A 165 -5.27 -18.71 2.81
CA ALA A 165 -6.29 -19.23 1.91
C ALA A 165 -7.43 -19.90 2.69
N GLY A 166 -7.11 -20.75 3.67
CA GLY A 166 -8.13 -21.40 4.51
C GLY A 166 -8.96 -20.39 5.31
N TYR A 167 -8.31 -19.42 5.95
CA TYR A 167 -8.98 -18.36 6.70
C TYR A 167 -9.89 -17.50 5.80
N SER A 168 -9.36 -17.01 4.67
CA SER A 168 -10.11 -16.17 3.73
C SER A 168 -11.30 -16.91 3.12
N PHE A 169 -11.15 -18.21 2.83
CA PHE A 169 -12.22 -19.02 2.28
C PHE A 169 -13.39 -19.17 3.24
N VAL A 170 -13.13 -19.41 4.54
CA VAL A 170 -14.19 -19.50 5.56
C VAL A 170 -14.96 -18.19 5.65
N GLU A 171 -14.25 -17.06 5.63
CA GLU A 171 -14.90 -15.74 5.68
C GLU A 171 -15.76 -15.48 4.44
N LEU A 172 -15.21 -15.76 3.25
CA LEU A 172 -15.90 -15.61 1.98
C LEU A 172 -17.25 -16.37 1.95
N GLN A 173 -17.32 -17.56 2.55
CA GLN A 173 -18.55 -18.34 2.57
C GLN A 173 -19.68 -17.70 3.37
N LYS A 174 -19.42 -16.76 4.27
CA LYS A 174 -20.49 -16.06 5.01
C LYS A 174 -21.26 -15.08 4.12
N ASP A 175 -20.59 -14.53 3.10
CA ASP A 175 -21.12 -13.43 2.29
C ASP A 175 -21.78 -13.91 1.00
N PHE A 176 -21.24 -14.98 0.41
CA PHE A 176 -21.67 -15.49 -0.91
C PHE A 176 -22.73 -16.60 -0.84
N GLN A 177 -23.16 -16.99 0.36
CA GLN A 177 -24.26 -17.94 0.52
C GLN A 177 -25.60 -17.20 0.51
N PRO A 178 -26.65 -17.74 -0.12
CA PRO A 178 -27.97 -17.12 -0.10
C PRO A 178 -28.47 -16.91 1.34
N ILE A 179 -28.84 -15.68 1.66
CA ILE A 179 -29.53 -15.38 2.91
C ILE A 179 -31.02 -15.74 2.79
N SER A 180 -31.58 -16.33 3.85
CA SER A 180 -32.97 -16.80 3.87
C SER A 180 -33.86 -16.09 4.90
N ASN A 181 -33.27 -15.22 5.73
CA ASN A 181 -33.93 -14.49 6.81
C ASN A 181 -33.92 -12.97 6.60
N GLN A 182 -33.80 -12.54 5.34
CA GLN A 182 -33.94 -11.14 4.96
C GLN A 182 -35.32 -10.61 5.32
N GLN A 183 -35.36 -9.36 5.75
CA GLN A 183 -36.59 -8.67 6.14
C GLN A 183 -37.09 -7.73 5.04
N MET A 184 -36.24 -7.44 4.06
CA MET A 184 -36.51 -6.58 2.93
C MET A 184 -35.64 -7.01 1.74
N THR A 185 -36.20 -6.93 0.54
CA THR A 185 -35.48 -7.11 -0.72
C THR A 185 -35.55 -5.82 -1.53
N VAL A 186 -34.41 -5.40 -2.09
CA VAL A 186 -34.33 -4.25 -3.01
C VAL A 186 -33.64 -4.70 -4.28
N ILE A 187 -34.25 -4.40 -5.42
CA ILE A 187 -33.59 -4.61 -6.71
C ILE A 187 -32.72 -3.39 -6.97
N VAL A 188 -31.42 -3.61 -7.12
CA VAL A 188 -30.42 -2.59 -7.40
C VAL A 188 -30.03 -2.70 -8.87
N SER A 189 -30.51 -1.77 -9.68
CA SER A 189 -30.26 -1.78 -11.11
C SER A 189 -29.22 -0.73 -11.50
N GLY A 190 -28.15 -1.16 -12.16
CA GLY A 190 -27.16 -0.28 -12.76
C GLY A 190 -27.57 0.07 -14.19
N HIS A 191 -27.70 1.37 -14.47
CA HIS A 191 -27.87 1.92 -15.81
C HIS A 191 -26.78 2.94 -16.09
N GLN A 192 -26.66 3.39 -17.34
CA GLN A 192 -25.64 4.34 -17.73
C GLN A 192 -25.65 5.56 -16.83
N PHE A 193 -24.58 5.66 -16.06
CA PHE A 193 -24.26 6.78 -15.19
C PHE A 193 -25.22 7.00 -14.03
N GLY A 194 -25.98 5.97 -13.61
CA GLY A 194 -26.88 6.05 -12.46
C GLY A 194 -27.29 4.68 -11.89
N TRP A 195 -28.07 4.74 -10.82
CA TRP A 195 -28.60 3.56 -10.14
C TRP A 195 -30.11 3.71 -9.90
N ASN A 196 -30.85 2.62 -10.02
CA ASN A 196 -32.25 2.54 -9.61
C ASN A 196 -32.41 1.55 -8.46
N TYR A 197 -33.21 1.93 -7.48
CA TYR A 197 -33.52 1.10 -6.32
C TYR A 197 -35.02 0.85 -6.27
N GLU A 198 -35.42 -0.37 -6.60
CA GLU A 198 -36.83 -0.78 -6.59
C GLU A 198 -37.13 -1.57 -5.32
N TYR A 199 -38.06 -1.06 -4.52
CA TYR A 199 -38.53 -1.64 -3.28
C TYR A 199 -39.73 -2.58 -3.54
N GLU A 200 -39.97 -3.53 -2.63
CA GLU A 200 -41.01 -4.56 -2.77
C GLU A 200 -42.44 -4.00 -2.96
N ASN A 201 -42.69 -2.75 -2.56
CA ASN A 201 -43.98 -2.10 -2.69
C ASN A 201 -44.15 -1.30 -4.00
N GLY A 202 -43.21 -1.43 -4.93
CA GLY A 202 -43.21 -0.77 -6.25
C GLY A 202 -42.70 0.68 -6.25
N VAL A 203 -42.19 1.18 -5.13
CA VAL A 203 -41.47 2.46 -5.10
C VAL A 203 -40.12 2.27 -5.80
N VAL A 204 -39.79 3.18 -6.71
CA VAL A 204 -38.48 3.22 -7.38
C VAL A 204 -37.80 4.54 -7.05
N VAL A 205 -36.59 4.46 -6.50
CA VAL A 205 -35.72 5.62 -6.31
C VAL A 205 -34.72 5.67 -7.45
N HIS A 206 -34.74 6.78 -8.17
CA HIS A 206 -33.80 7.07 -9.25
C HIS A 206 -32.64 7.92 -8.71
N GLN A 207 -31.43 7.40 -8.84
CA GLN A 207 -30.19 8.04 -8.42
C GLN A 207 -29.32 8.29 -9.64
N GLU A 208 -29.57 9.42 -10.30
CA GLU A 208 -28.74 9.86 -11.43
C GLU A 208 -27.38 10.36 -10.94
N GLY A 209 -26.32 9.93 -11.60
CA GLY A 209 -24.97 10.25 -11.21
C GLY A 209 -24.64 11.73 -11.38
N THR A 210 -23.96 12.30 -10.39
CA THR A 210 -23.45 13.68 -10.44
C THR A 210 -22.00 13.70 -9.97
N LEU A 211 -21.18 14.61 -10.54
CA LEU A 211 -19.81 14.81 -10.06
C LEU A 211 -19.74 15.34 -8.62
N ALA A 212 -20.78 16.06 -8.17
CA ALA A 212 -20.86 16.58 -6.81
C ALA A 212 -21.19 15.48 -5.77
N GLY A 213 -21.80 14.38 -6.21
CA GLY A 213 -22.33 13.34 -5.33
C GLY A 213 -23.63 13.74 -4.61
N ASP A 214 -24.24 14.86 -5.01
CA ASP A 214 -25.56 15.28 -4.55
C ASP A 214 -26.62 14.50 -5.33
N VAL A 215 -26.80 13.23 -4.95
CA VAL A 215 -27.72 12.29 -5.59
C VAL A 215 -28.83 11.89 -4.62
N THR A 216 -29.97 11.42 -5.14
CA THR A 216 -31.07 10.91 -4.32
C THR A 216 -30.59 9.70 -3.52
N PRO A 217 -30.68 9.70 -2.17
CA PRO A 217 -30.16 8.60 -1.38
C PRO A 217 -30.99 7.32 -1.55
N PHE A 218 -30.30 6.19 -1.64
CA PHE A 218 -30.87 4.88 -1.35
C PHE A 218 -31.12 4.76 0.15
N VAL A 219 -32.39 4.66 0.55
CA VAL A 219 -32.79 4.69 1.96
C VAL A 219 -33.11 3.29 2.46
N VAL A 220 -32.60 2.93 3.65
CA VAL A 220 -32.90 1.66 4.34
C VAL A 220 -33.20 1.89 5.84
N PRO A 221 -34.00 1.04 6.49
CA PRO A 221 -34.18 1.11 7.94
C PRO A 221 -32.98 0.52 8.70
N THR A 222 -32.72 1.05 9.91
CA THR A 222 -31.74 0.48 10.84
C THR A 222 -32.16 -0.91 11.34
N HIS A 223 -31.18 -1.74 11.69
CA HIS A 223 -31.34 -3.09 12.23
C HIS A 223 -32.08 -4.10 11.32
N THR A 224 -32.33 -3.74 10.07
CA THR A 224 -33.00 -4.58 9.08
C THR A 224 -31.99 -5.27 8.19
N LEU A 225 -32.13 -6.58 8.03
CA LEU A 225 -31.34 -7.34 7.04
C LEU A 225 -31.97 -7.14 5.66
N VAL A 226 -31.29 -6.39 4.80
CA VAL A 226 -31.74 -6.05 3.45
C VAL A 226 -30.96 -6.90 2.45
N LYS A 227 -31.68 -7.68 1.64
CA LYS A 227 -31.14 -8.38 0.47
C LYS A 227 -31.11 -7.41 -0.72
N LEU A 228 -29.99 -7.34 -1.41
CA LEU A 228 -29.82 -6.57 -2.64
C LEU A 228 -29.72 -7.53 -3.82
N ASP A 229 -30.65 -7.41 -4.77
CA ASP A 229 -30.63 -8.18 -6.02
C ASP A 229 -30.15 -7.28 -7.16
N PHE A 230 -28.97 -7.55 -7.70
CA PHE A 230 -28.31 -6.70 -8.69
C PHE A 230 -28.68 -7.07 -10.11
N ARG A 231 -28.94 -6.04 -10.94
CA ARG A 231 -29.25 -6.19 -12.37
C ARG A 231 -28.53 -5.14 -13.20
N GLY A 232 -27.74 -5.55 -14.18
CA GLY A 232 -27.21 -4.65 -15.21
C GLY A 232 -28.23 -4.42 -16.33
N THR A 233 -28.46 -3.17 -16.74
CA THR A 233 -29.39 -2.85 -17.84
C THR A 233 -28.70 -2.59 -19.16
N ASP A 234 -27.44 -2.17 -19.15
CA ASP A 234 -26.69 -1.81 -20.34
C ASP A 234 -25.28 -2.40 -20.37
N VAL A 235 -24.39 -1.91 -19.52
CA VAL A 235 -23.00 -2.36 -19.36
C VAL A 235 -22.79 -2.89 -17.94
N ILE A 236 -21.61 -3.46 -17.69
CA ILE A 236 -21.25 -3.86 -16.34
C ILE A 236 -21.05 -2.62 -15.45
N HIS A 237 -21.61 -2.69 -14.25
CA HIS A 237 -21.38 -1.73 -13.17
C HIS A 237 -21.02 -2.50 -11.90
N SER A 238 -20.46 -1.82 -10.90
CA SER A 238 -20.18 -2.43 -9.61
C SER A 238 -20.58 -1.52 -8.48
N TRP A 239 -21.54 -1.98 -7.69
CA TRP A 239 -22.06 -1.24 -6.57
C TRP A 239 -21.15 -1.43 -5.37
N TRP A 240 -20.57 -0.34 -4.86
CA TRP A 240 -19.66 -0.42 -3.73
C TRP A 240 -19.82 0.75 -2.78
N VAL A 241 -20.14 0.44 -1.53
CA VAL A 241 -20.19 1.41 -0.43
C VAL A 241 -19.21 0.97 0.64
N PRO A 242 -17.97 1.52 0.66
CA PRO A 242 -16.86 0.99 1.45
C PRO A 242 -17.14 0.86 2.95
N ALA A 243 -17.94 1.76 3.52
CA ALA A 243 -18.30 1.72 4.94
C ALA A 243 -19.28 0.60 5.28
N ILE A 244 -20.02 0.09 4.29
CA ILE A 244 -21.14 -0.84 4.52
C ILE A 244 -20.71 -2.25 4.14
N SER A 245 -20.31 -2.51 2.92
CA SER A 245 -20.13 -3.89 2.45
C SER A 245 -19.02 -4.02 1.40
N GLY A 246 -18.72 -5.27 1.05
CA GLY A 246 -17.99 -5.58 -0.18
C GLY A 246 -18.70 -5.06 -1.43
N LYS A 247 -17.97 -5.07 -2.56
CA LYS A 247 -18.49 -4.69 -3.87
C LYS A 247 -19.25 -5.83 -4.53
N THR A 248 -20.28 -5.51 -5.30
CA THR A 248 -21.06 -6.50 -6.05
C THR A 248 -21.41 -5.96 -7.43
N ASP A 249 -21.12 -6.76 -8.45
CA ASP A 249 -21.28 -6.34 -9.83
C ASP A 249 -22.72 -6.54 -10.31
N ALA A 250 -23.26 -5.51 -10.95
CA ALA A 250 -24.50 -5.53 -11.71
C ALA A 250 -24.13 -5.81 -13.18
N VAL A 251 -24.24 -7.09 -13.57
CA VAL A 251 -23.81 -7.55 -14.89
C VAL A 251 -25.04 -7.81 -15.77
N PRO A 252 -25.13 -7.25 -16.99
CA PRO A 252 -26.22 -7.55 -17.90
C PRO A 252 -26.33 -9.06 -18.19
N GLY A 253 -27.53 -9.62 -18.00
CA GLY A 253 -27.81 -11.04 -18.25
C GLY A 253 -27.40 -12.01 -17.14
N TYR A 254 -26.90 -11.52 -16.00
CA TYR A 254 -26.60 -12.34 -14.83
C TYR A 254 -27.29 -11.75 -13.60
N ASP A 255 -27.87 -12.63 -12.78
CA ASP A 255 -28.37 -12.26 -11.47
C ASP A 255 -27.21 -12.36 -10.47
N ASN A 256 -27.02 -11.30 -9.69
CA ASN A 256 -26.08 -11.27 -8.58
C ASN A 256 -26.79 -10.77 -7.33
N PHE A 257 -26.29 -11.10 -6.15
CA PHE A 257 -26.89 -10.65 -4.91
C PHE A 257 -25.84 -10.26 -3.88
N SER A 258 -26.25 -9.42 -2.95
CA SER A 258 -25.52 -9.13 -1.72
C SER A 258 -26.51 -8.83 -0.62
N TRP A 259 -26.01 -8.45 0.54
CA TRP A 259 -26.82 -8.06 1.67
C TRP A 259 -26.14 -6.97 2.47
N LEU A 260 -26.95 -6.19 3.17
CA LEU A 260 -26.47 -5.23 4.14
C LEU A 260 -27.36 -5.21 5.37
N LYS A 261 -26.76 -4.82 6.49
CA LYS A 261 -27.47 -4.53 7.73
C LYS A 261 -26.73 -3.40 8.44
N ILE A 262 -27.41 -2.27 8.64
CA ILE A 262 -26.82 -1.08 9.24
C ILE A 262 -27.49 -0.86 10.59
N ASP A 263 -26.70 -0.82 11.66
CA ASP A 263 -27.21 -0.74 13.04
C ASP A 263 -27.29 0.68 13.60
N GLN A 264 -26.86 1.69 12.83
CA GLN A 264 -26.86 3.10 13.24
C GLN A 264 -27.50 3.98 12.17
N VAL A 265 -28.10 5.11 12.57
CA VAL A 265 -28.58 6.15 11.65
C VAL A 265 -27.38 6.88 11.04
N GLY A 266 -27.42 7.17 9.75
CA GLY A 266 -26.33 7.85 9.08
C GLY A 266 -26.47 7.93 7.56
N THR A 267 -25.42 8.44 6.93
CA THR A 267 -25.31 8.54 5.47
C THR A 267 -23.89 8.22 5.05
N TRP A 268 -23.75 7.34 4.06
CA TRP A 268 -22.45 6.86 3.57
C TRP A 268 -22.37 7.01 2.06
N ARG A 269 -21.17 7.40 1.61
CA ARG A 269 -20.83 7.51 0.20
C ARG A 269 -20.28 6.19 -0.30
N GLY A 270 -20.66 5.87 -1.53
CA GLY A 270 -20.10 4.80 -2.33
C GLY A 270 -19.89 5.27 -3.76
N GLU A 271 -19.33 4.38 -4.58
CA GLU A 271 -18.91 4.67 -5.94
C GLU A 271 -19.15 3.45 -6.83
N CYS A 272 -19.29 3.69 -8.13
CA CYS A 272 -19.18 2.60 -9.10
C CYS A 272 -17.73 2.13 -9.20
N ALA A 273 -17.47 0.85 -8.97
CA ALA A 273 -16.11 0.29 -8.94
C ALA A 273 -15.66 -0.39 -10.24
N GLU A 274 -16.54 -0.50 -11.25
CA GLU A 274 -16.22 -1.10 -12.55
C GLU A 274 -16.44 -0.08 -13.68
N LEU A 275 -15.51 -0.06 -14.65
CA LEU A 275 -15.49 0.94 -15.70
C LEU A 275 -16.69 0.78 -16.65
N CYS A 276 -17.65 1.70 -16.56
CA CYS A 276 -18.91 1.67 -17.29
C CYS A 276 -19.02 2.72 -18.42
N GLY A 277 -17.97 3.52 -18.65
CA GLY A 277 -17.90 4.49 -19.74
C GLY A 277 -17.48 5.89 -19.31
N VAL A 278 -17.80 6.90 -20.15
CA VAL A 278 -17.31 8.28 -19.97
C VAL A 278 -17.83 8.97 -18.71
N GLY A 279 -19.04 8.65 -18.27
CA GLY A 279 -19.64 9.16 -17.03
C GLY A 279 -19.33 8.30 -15.81
N HIS A 280 -18.40 7.34 -15.87
CA HIS A 280 -18.13 6.40 -14.77
C HIS A 280 -17.92 7.10 -13.42
N SER A 281 -17.13 8.17 -13.39
CA SER A 281 -16.86 8.95 -12.17
C SER A 281 -18.08 9.65 -11.56
N THR A 282 -19.14 9.86 -12.32
CA THR A 282 -20.37 10.51 -11.82
C THR A 282 -21.27 9.54 -11.07
N MET A 283 -21.03 8.22 -11.17
CA MET A 283 -21.84 7.18 -10.53
C MET A 283 -21.56 7.05 -9.03
N GLN A 284 -21.80 8.15 -8.32
CA GLN A 284 -21.76 8.22 -6.88
C GLN A 284 -23.00 7.51 -6.31
N ILE A 285 -22.81 6.86 -5.18
CA ILE A 285 -23.84 6.15 -4.42
C ILE A 285 -24.00 6.84 -3.07
N ILE A 286 -25.23 7.11 -2.66
CA ILE A 286 -25.51 7.56 -1.30
C ILE A 286 -26.46 6.55 -0.66
N VAL A 287 -26.03 5.97 0.45
CA VAL A 287 -26.88 5.13 1.29
C VAL A 287 -27.21 5.90 2.55
N GLN A 288 -28.49 6.02 2.86
CA GLN A 288 -28.97 6.62 4.09
C GLN A 288 -29.71 5.57 4.93
N SER A 289 -29.30 5.41 6.18
CA SER A 289 -30.08 4.65 7.15
C SER A 289 -30.88 5.59 8.04
N MET A 290 -32.08 5.17 8.41
CA MET A 290 -32.93 5.89 9.35
C MET A 290 -33.68 4.91 10.24
N ASP A 291 -34.24 5.40 11.35
CA ASP A 291 -35.06 4.56 12.22
C ASP A 291 -36.28 4.02 11.49
N GLN A 292 -36.76 2.85 11.90
CA GLN A 292 -37.88 2.17 11.25
C GLN A 292 -39.13 3.08 11.09
N SER A 293 -39.42 3.92 12.09
CA SER A 293 -40.57 4.84 12.04
C SER A 293 -40.39 5.95 10.99
N ASP A 294 -39.18 6.47 10.83
CA ASP A 294 -38.84 7.45 9.80
C ASP A 294 -38.87 6.83 8.42
N PHE A 295 -38.32 5.61 8.30
CA PHE A 295 -38.36 4.85 7.05
C PHE A 295 -39.80 4.62 6.59
N ASN A 296 -40.69 4.22 7.50
CA ASN A 296 -42.11 4.02 7.17
C ASN A 296 -42.78 5.32 6.70
N ARG A 297 -42.47 6.46 7.33
CA ARG A 297 -42.97 7.78 6.90
C ARG A 297 -42.43 8.14 5.52
N TRP A 298 -41.14 7.96 5.30
CA TRP A 298 -40.48 8.23 4.03
C TRP A 298 -41.07 7.37 2.90
N MET A 299 -41.23 6.07 3.11
CA MET A 299 -41.85 5.16 2.15
C MET A 299 -43.28 5.59 1.77
N ALA A 300 -44.08 6.02 2.74
CA ALA A 300 -45.43 6.51 2.48
C ALA A 300 -45.43 7.76 1.60
N GLN A 301 -44.49 8.68 1.82
CA GLN A 301 -44.32 9.88 1.01
C GLN A 301 -43.88 9.56 -0.42
N GLN A 302 -42.92 8.64 -0.61
CA GLN A 302 -42.48 8.23 -1.95
C GLN A 302 -43.62 7.61 -2.75
N LYS A 303 -44.43 6.76 -2.12
CA LYS A 303 -45.59 6.14 -2.77
C LYS A 303 -46.62 7.15 -3.27
N THR A 304 -46.79 8.28 -2.56
CA THR A 304 -47.66 9.37 -3.01
C THR A 304 -47.03 10.25 -4.10
N ALA A 305 -45.70 10.32 -4.15
CA ALA A 305 -44.96 11.14 -5.10
C ALA A 305 -44.76 10.46 -6.46
N SER A 306 -44.73 9.13 -6.53
CA SER A 306 -44.68 8.37 -7.78
C SER A 306 -46.03 8.46 -8.53
N PRO A 307 -46.15 9.16 -9.67
CA PRO A 307 -47.39 9.19 -10.45
C PRO A 307 -47.59 7.82 -11.11
N SER A 308 -48.81 7.30 -11.07
CA SER A 308 -49.24 6.16 -11.90
C SER A 308 -48.82 6.41 -13.35
N ALA A 309 -48.12 5.44 -13.96
CA ALA A 309 -47.73 5.49 -15.36
C ALA A 309 -48.91 5.91 -16.24
N SER A 310 -48.72 6.94 -17.06
CA SER A 310 -49.71 7.33 -18.07
C SER A 310 -49.88 6.19 -19.09
N PRO A 311 -51.11 5.83 -19.49
CA PRO A 311 -51.30 4.79 -20.48
C PRO A 311 -50.68 5.22 -21.80
N SER A 312 -49.74 4.41 -22.31
CA SER A 312 -49.15 4.54 -23.64
C SER A 312 -50.24 4.78 -24.69
N ALA A 313 -50.16 5.91 -25.38
CA ALA A 313 -50.97 6.15 -26.58
C ALA A 313 -50.65 5.04 -27.61
N SER A 314 -51.69 4.42 -28.14
CA SER A 314 -51.57 3.41 -29.20
C SER A 314 -51.05 4.06 -30.49
N PRO A 315 -50.23 3.37 -31.30
CA PRO A 315 -49.88 3.84 -32.63
C PRO A 315 -51.11 3.76 -33.54
N GLY A 316 -51.49 4.89 -34.14
CA GLY A 316 -52.44 4.97 -35.25
C GLY A 316 -51.75 4.83 -36.59
#